data_AF-A0A4Q3S2V4-F1
#
_entry.id   AF-A0A4Q3S2V4-F1
#
_cell.length_a   1.000
_cell.length_b   1.000
_cell.length_c   1.000
_cell.angle_alpha   90.00
_cell.angle_beta   90.00
_cell.angle_gamma   90.00
#
_symmetry.space_group_name_H-M   'P 1'
#
loop_
_entity.id
_entity.type
_entity.pdbx_description
1 polymer ?
#
loop_
_entity_poly.entity_id
_entity_poly.type
_entity_poly.pdbx_seq_one_letter_code
_entity_poly.pdbx_strand_id
1 'polypeptide(L)'
;MNGRERKIVFVSGTGTGIGKTFVSAILAEALQADYWKPVQAGYASITDSDWVRNELSNNRSVIHPEVYRLKLAASPHISAQQENIHISLQKIADAL
;
A
#
# COMPACT_ATOMS: atom_id res chain seq x y z
N MET A 1 -27.59 -10.34 -10.14
CA MET A 1 -26.47 -10.54 -9.19
C MET A 1 -26.20 -9.19 -8.56
N ASN A 2 -26.45 -9.04 -7.25
CA ASN A 2 -26.30 -7.75 -6.57
C ASN A 2 -24.82 -7.35 -6.58
N GLY A 3 -24.47 -6.38 -7.42
CA GLY A 3 -23.15 -5.76 -7.42
C GLY A 3 -22.94 -5.07 -6.09
N ARG A 4 -22.25 -5.75 -5.16
CA ARG A 4 -21.86 -5.13 -3.90
C ARG A 4 -20.89 -4.00 -4.23
N GLU A 5 -21.27 -2.79 -3.86
CA GLU A 5 -20.41 -1.62 -3.92
C GLU A 5 -19.10 -1.89 -3.17
N ARG A 6 -17.95 -1.64 -3.83
CA ARG A 6 -16.64 -1.78 -3.19
C ARG A 6 -16.50 -0.68 -2.14
N LYS A 7 -16.45 -1.07 -0.87
CA LYS A 7 -16.14 -0.15 0.24
C LYS A 7 -14.64 0.03 0.36
N ILE A 8 -14.17 1.26 0.30
CA ILE A 8 -12.74 1.61 0.40
C ILE A 8 -12.48 2.28 1.74
N VAL A 9 -11.44 1.83 2.45
CA VAL A 9 -10.92 2.48 3.65
C VAL A 9 -9.54 3.05 3.33
N PHE A 10 -9.38 4.37 3.46
CA PHE A 10 -8.10 5.03 3.25
C PHE A 10 -7.44 5.34 4.60
N VAL A 11 -6.24 4.80 4.83
CA VAL A 11 -5.45 5.04 6.04
C VAL A 11 -4.44 6.16 5.77
N SER A 12 -4.65 7.31 6.42
CA SER A 12 -3.74 8.46 6.35
C SER A 12 -3.01 8.68 7.68
N GLY A 13 -1.99 9.53 7.69
CA GLY A 13 -1.32 9.92 8.94
C GLY A 13 -0.32 11.06 8.74
N THR A 14 0.10 11.65 9.86
CA THR A 14 0.83 12.94 9.90
C THR A 14 2.35 12.83 9.77
N GLY A 15 2.90 11.62 9.76
CA GLY A 15 4.34 11.40 9.68
C GLY A 15 4.73 10.02 9.17
N THR A 16 6.03 9.80 8.99
CA THR A 16 6.64 8.50 8.66
C THR A 16 6.92 7.73 9.95
N GLY A 17 6.88 6.39 9.90
CA GLY A 17 7.18 5.56 11.08
C GLY A 17 6.13 5.54 12.19
N ILE A 18 5.03 6.30 12.07
CA ILE A 18 4.00 6.41 13.12
C ILE A 18 3.05 5.19 13.23
N GLY A 19 3.35 4.07 12.55
CA GLY A 19 2.55 2.84 12.64
C GLY A 19 1.39 2.69 11.63
N LYS A 20 1.37 3.46 10.53
CA LYS A 20 0.30 3.33 9.50
C LYS A 20 0.19 1.91 8.95
N THR A 21 1.31 1.27 8.59
CA THR A 21 1.33 -0.09 8.05
C THR A 21 0.79 -1.11 9.05
N PHE A 22 1.14 -0.95 10.34
CA PHE A 22 0.63 -1.78 11.43
C PHE A 22 -0.88 -1.65 11.60
N VAL A 23 -1.41 -0.43 11.63
CA VAL A 23 -2.86 -0.18 11.71
C VAL A 23 -3.58 -0.73 10.49
N SER A 24 -3.02 -0.58 9.29
CA SER A 24 -3.58 -1.17 8.07
C SER A 24 -3.65 -2.70 8.13
N ALA A 25 -2.65 -3.37 8.70
CA ALA A 25 -2.67 -4.82 8.89
C ALA A 25 -3.79 -5.25 9.85
N ILE A 26 -3.95 -4.54 10.99
CA ILE A 26 -5.06 -4.79 11.93
C ILE A 26 -6.41 -4.66 11.23
N LEU A 27 -6.61 -3.60 10.44
CA LEU A 27 -7.85 -3.38 9.71
C LEU A 27 -8.08 -4.47 8.66
N ALA A 28 -7.05 -4.84 7.90
CA ALA A 28 -7.13 -5.89 6.90
C ALA A 28 -7.48 -7.25 7.53
N GLU A 29 -6.84 -7.61 8.65
CA GLU A 29 -7.12 -8.84 9.40
C GLU A 29 -8.54 -8.88 9.95
N ALA A 30 -8.93 -7.85 10.70
CA ALA A 30 -10.22 -7.79 11.38
C ALA A 30 -11.40 -7.75 10.41
N LEU A 31 -11.23 -7.09 9.27
CA LEU A 31 -12.27 -6.95 8.25
C LEU A 31 -12.19 -8.02 7.16
N GLN A 32 -11.14 -8.84 7.16
CA GLN A 32 -10.80 -9.74 6.05
C GLN A 32 -10.75 -8.97 4.71
N ALA A 33 -10.24 -7.75 4.77
CA ALA A 33 -10.18 -6.85 3.63
C ALA A 33 -8.86 -7.03 2.89
N ASP A 34 -8.90 -6.73 1.59
CA ASP A 34 -7.69 -6.62 0.79
C ASP A 34 -6.83 -5.44 1.26
N TYR A 35 -5.52 -5.56 1.06
CA TYR A 35 -4.56 -4.50 1.34
C TYR A 35 -3.94 -4.01 0.04
N TRP A 36 -3.76 -2.69 -0.07
CA TRP A 36 -3.03 -2.10 -1.19
C TRP A 36 -2.22 -0.88 -0.78
N LYS A 37 -0.96 -0.88 -1.23
CA LYS A 37 -0.03 0.25 -1.13
C LYS A 37 0.40 0.63 -2.54
N PRO A 38 -0.30 1.53 -3.25
CA PRO A 38 0.01 1.79 -4.66
C PRO A 38 1.43 2.32 -4.91
N VAL A 39 2.00 3.04 -3.92
CA VAL A 39 3.33 3.63 -4.01
C VAL A 39 4.13 3.29 -2.77
N GLN A 40 5.18 2.49 -2.94
CA GLN A 40 6.20 2.21 -1.93
C GLN A 40 7.41 3.11 -2.19
N ALA A 41 7.88 3.81 -1.15
CA ALA A 41 9.15 4.53 -1.17
C ALA A 41 9.99 4.11 0.04
N GLY A 42 11.31 4.05 -0.12
CA GLY A 42 12.24 3.75 0.96
C GLY A 42 12.12 2.33 1.50
N TYR A 43 12.35 1.33 0.65
CA TYR A 43 12.44 -0.07 1.07
C TYR A 43 13.91 -0.54 1.01
N ALA A 44 14.40 -1.16 2.09
CA ALA A 44 15.76 -1.70 2.15
C ALA A 44 15.82 -3.17 1.69
N SER A 45 14.80 -3.96 2.06
CA SER A 45 14.71 -5.39 1.76
C SER A 45 13.27 -5.90 1.75
N ILE A 46 12.41 -5.33 2.59
CA ILE A 46 10.99 -5.70 2.77
C ILE A 46 10.13 -4.46 2.50
N THR A 47 9.04 -4.64 1.75
CA THR A 47 8.03 -3.59 1.52
C THR A 47 6.94 -3.60 2.60
N ASP A 48 6.14 -2.53 2.67
CA ASP A 48 4.94 -2.54 3.53
C ASP A 48 4.02 -3.74 3.18
N SER A 49 3.84 -4.03 1.88
CA SER A 49 3.01 -5.16 1.41
C SER A 49 3.58 -6.51 1.82
N ASP A 50 4.90 -6.69 1.78
CA ASP A 50 5.56 -7.91 2.21
C ASP A 50 5.44 -8.11 3.71
N TRP A 51 5.59 -7.03 4.48
CA TRP A 51 5.37 -7.07 5.93
C TRP A 51 3.92 -7.43 6.25
N VAL A 52 2.93 -6.74 5.67
CA VAL A 52 1.50 -7.05 5.90
C VAL A 52 1.19 -8.49 5.53
N ARG A 53 1.69 -9.00 4.40
CA ARG A 53 1.49 -10.40 3.99
C ARG A 53 1.93 -11.42 5.04
N ASN A 54 3.03 -11.13 5.75
CA ASN A 54 3.56 -12.03 6.77
C ASN A 54 2.79 -11.94 8.11
N GLU A 55 2.06 -10.86 8.34
CA GLU A 55 1.35 -10.61 9.60
C GLU A 55 -0.13 -11.00 9.54
N LEU A 56 -0.73 -11.09 8.34
CA LEU A 56 -2.10 -11.56 8.20
C LEU A 56 -2.17 -13.08 8.46
N SER A 57 -3.13 -13.49 9.29
CA SER A 57 -3.37 -14.90 9.62
C SER A 57 -4.57 -15.47 8.85
N ASN A 58 -5.40 -14.59 8.30
CA ASN A 58 -6.57 -14.97 7.54
C ASN A 58 -6.23 -15.36 6.08
N ASN A 59 -6.99 -16.29 5.51
CA ASN A 59 -6.78 -16.79 4.14
C ASN A 59 -7.70 -16.12 3.10
N ARG A 60 -8.28 -14.95 3.41
CA ARG A 60 -9.27 -14.27 2.56
C ARG A 60 -8.72 -13.00 1.92
N SER A 61 -7.92 -12.23 2.64
CA SER A 61 -7.34 -10.98 2.18
C SER A 61 -6.40 -11.21 1.00
N VAL A 62 -6.53 -10.38 -0.04
CA VAL A 62 -5.54 -10.27 -1.12
C VAL A 62 -4.62 -9.07 -0.86
N ILE A 63 -3.31 -9.29 -0.96
CA ILE A 63 -2.30 -8.23 -0.91
C ILE A 63 -1.99 -7.80 -2.35
N HIS A 64 -2.53 -6.68 -2.77
CA HIS A 64 -2.35 -6.15 -4.12
C HIS A 64 -0.94 -5.58 -4.31
N PRO A 65 -0.31 -5.79 -5.49
CA PRO A 65 1.04 -5.30 -5.75
C PRO A 65 1.08 -3.78 -5.83
N GLU A 66 2.25 -3.21 -5.49
CA GLU A 66 2.49 -1.79 -5.69
C GLU A 66 2.61 -1.46 -7.18
N VAL A 67 2.11 -0.29 -7.56
CA VAL A 67 2.26 0.24 -8.93
C VAL A 67 3.66 0.84 -9.11
N TYR A 68 4.20 1.41 -8.04
CA TYR A 68 5.51 2.05 -7.99
C TYR A 68 6.28 1.60 -6.76
N ARG A 69 7.52 1.13 -6.97
CA ARG A 69 8.49 0.82 -5.92
C ARG A 69 9.72 1.71 -6.11
N LEU A 70 9.95 2.60 -5.16
CA LEU A 70 11.00 3.61 -5.19
C LEU A 70 12.04 3.29 -4.10
N LYS A 71 13.31 3.23 -4.47
CA LYS A 71 14.40 2.82 -3.59
C LYS A 71 14.77 3.91 -2.58
N LEU A 72 14.75 5.17 -2.98
CA LEU A 72 15.19 6.26 -2.12
C LEU A 72 14.26 6.38 -0.91
N ALA A 73 14.84 6.44 0.29
CA ALA A 73 14.16 6.67 1.55
C ALA A 73 13.77 8.14 1.73
N ALA A 74 12.82 8.59 0.90
CA ALA A 74 12.22 9.91 0.94
C ALA A 74 10.71 9.82 0.64
N SER A 75 10.04 10.97 0.62
CA SER A 75 8.65 11.04 0.18
C SER A 75 8.54 10.56 -1.28
N PRO A 76 7.38 10.00 -1.71
CA PRO A 76 7.22 9.48 -3.07
C PRO A 76 7.58 10.47 -4.19
N HIS A 77 7.28 11.76 -4.03
CA HIS A 77 7.61 12.77 -5.04
C HIS A 77 9.12 13.02 -5.15
N ILE A 78 9.84 13.05 -4.01
CA ILE A 78 11.30 13.20 -3.99
C ILE A 78 11.96 11.97 -4.57
N SER A 79 11.57 10.77 -4.11
CA SER A 79 12.15 9.51 -4.61
C SER A 79 11.90 9.34 -6.10
N ALA A 80 10.70 9.61 -6.58
CA ALA A 80 10.38 9.54 -8.00
C ALA A 80 11.19 10.53 -8.83
N GLN A 81 11.36 11.77 -8.36
CA GLN A 81 12.20 12.76 -9.05
C GLN A 81 13.67 12.30 -9.12
N GLN A 82 14.23 11.82 -8.01
CA GLN A 82 15.64 11.37 -7.94
C GLN A 82 15.89 10.11 -8.78
N GLU A 83 14.87 9.24 -8.89
CA GLU A 83 14.94 8.01 -9.67
C GLU A 83 14.49 8.20 -11.13
N ASN A 84 14.18 9.43 -11.57
CA ASN A 84 13.65 9.76 -12.90
C ASN A 84 12.39 8.96 -13.28
N ILE A 85 11.51 8.73 -12.30
CA ILE A 85 10.23 8.04 -12.45
C ILE A 85 9.10 9.06 -12.42
N HIS A 86 8.18 8.98 -13.36
CA HIS A 86 6.94 9.77 -13.33
C HIS A 86 5.80 8.95 -12.71
N ILE A 87 5.25 9.44 -11.58
CA ILE A 87 4.07 8.85 -10.95
C ILE A 87 2.82 9.36 -11.68
N SER A 88 2.06 8.45 -12.29
CA SER A 88 0.79 8.73 -12.95
C SER A 88 -0.37 8.32 -12.06
N LEU A 89 -1.24 9.28 -11.75
CA LEU A 89 -2.48 9.00 -11.02
C LEU A 89 -3.41 8.09 -11.81
N GLN A 90 -3.44 8.21 -13.15
CA GLN A 90 -4.23 7.34 -14.01
C GLN A 90 -3.74 5.89 -13.92
N LYS A 91 -2.42 5.68 -13.96
CA LYS A 91 -1.84 4.33 -13.81
C LYS A 91 -2.16 3.72 -12.44
N ILE A 92 -2.25 4.54 -11.39
CA ILE A 92 -2.69 4.07 -10.08
C ILE A 92 -4.18 3.71 -10.13
N ALA A 93 -5.03 4.57 -10.66
CA ALA A 93 -6.47 4.34 -10.75
C ALA A 93 -6.84 3.10 -11.59
N ASP A 94 -6.07 2.80 -12.64
CA ASP A 94 -6.31 1.67 -13.54
C ASP A 94 -5.82 0.32 -12.97
N ALA A 95 -5.09 0.32 -11.85
CA ALA A 95 -4.44 -0.87 -11.32
C ALA A 95 -5.38 -1.82 -10.55
N LEU A 96 -6.57 -1.37 -10.13
CA LEU A 96 -7.59 -2.13 -9.36
C LEU A 96 -9.03 -1.71 -9.72
#